data_AF-A0A812UKR6-F1
#
_entry.id   AF-A0A812UKR6-F1
#
_cell.length_a   1.000
_cell.length_b   1.000
_cell.length_c   1.000
_cell.angle_alpha   90.00
_cell.angle_beta   90.00
_cell.angle_gamma   90.00
#
_symmetry.space_group_name_H-M   'P 1'
#
loop_
_entity.id
_entity.type
_entity.pdbx_description
1 polymer ?
#
loop_
_entity_poly.entity_id
_entity_poly.type
_entity_poly.pdbx_seq_one_letter_code
_entity_poly.pdbx_strand_id
1 'polypeptide(L)'
;MPSMTEITKGLTPQKLLSGVQPESKRSDMAKILSIFKKHSKEIHVYGGSIIGAGKMLYQSKSQKPYNWFQCGVAARASNITMYFGCIFKLSDQVVKKIGPKCTHGVGCLHFKSLAEVNLAELEALMKRAFVVKEFRAPGAKAPPAQKRPAVFASSDDDPEPYNLKADVFSFGILMYEVMERQLPYSERFGNDVSDPRISLHVCMGLRPEVRSSSSEDSPEVREAIIKLMQRAWDNEPDDRPDFQELEDVLQGLWDSLGGPKGR
;
A
#
# COMPACT_ATOMS: atom_id res chain seq x y z
N MET A 1 -5.87 -14.58 -0.83
CA MET A 1 -5.40 -13.93 0.41
C MET A 1 -6.32 -12.77 0.72
N PRO A 2 -6.68 -12.49 1.99
CA PRO A 2 -7.55 -11.35 2.31
C PRO A 2 -6.90 -10.04 1.87
N SER A 3 -7.70 -9.10 1.38
CA SER A 3 -7.20 -7.78 1.00
C SER A 3 -6.47 -7.15 2.18
N MET A 4 -5.34 -6.49 1.92
CA MET A 4 -4.60 -5.75 2.96
C MET A 4 -5.45 -4.67 3.62
N THR A 5 -6.56 -4.28 2.96
CA THR A 5 -7.47 -3.28 3.49
C THR A 5 -8.59 -3.81 4.36
N GLU A 6 -8.71 -5.13 4.48
CA GLU A 6 -9.79 -5.78 5.18
C GLU A 6 -9.36 -6.32 6.53
N ILE A 7 -10.33 -6.33 7.45
CA ILE A 7 -10.19 -7.01 8.73
C ILE A 7 -10.11 -8.52 8.45
N THR A 8 -9.02 -9.13 8.91
CA THR A 8 -8.78 -10.56 8.81
C THR A 8 -9.68 -11.30 9.81
N LYS A 9 -10.78 -11.87 9.31
CA LYS A 9 -11.74 -12.64 10.13
C LYS A 9 -11.03 -13.79 10.85
N GLY A 10 -11.32 -13.97 12.14
CA GLY A 10 -10.79 -15.08 12.94
C GLY A 10 -9.34 -14.93 13.44
N LEU A 11 -8.67 -13.81 13.15
CA LEU A 11 -7.32 -13.53 13.64
C LEU A 11 -7.33 -12.36 14.62
N THR A 12 -7.11 -12.65 15.91
CA THR A 12 -7.04 -11.62 16.96
C THR A 12 -5.64 -11.02 17.06
N PRO A 13 -5.49 -9.77 17.56
CA PRO A 13 -4.18 -9.18 17.83
C PRO A 13 -3.31 -10.05 18.74
N GLN A 14 -3.90 -10.72 19.73
CA GLN A 14 -3.19 -11.61 20.65
C GLN A 14 -2.66 -12.86 19.92
N LYS A 15 -3.49 -13.47 19.06
CA LYS A 15 -3.11 -14.65 18.26
C LYS A 15 -2.01 -14.32 17.24
N LEU A 16 -2.06 -13.13 16.65
CA LEU A 16 -0.97 -12.66 15.79
C LEU A 16 0.32 -12.44 16.59
N LEU A 17 0.24 -11.78 17.74
CA LEU A 17 1.41 -11.53 18.59
C LEU A 17 2.09 -12.81 19.08
N SER A 18 1.34 -13.87 19.42
CA SER A 18 1.95 -15.12 19.89
C SER A 18 2.89 -15.76 18.86
N GLY A 19 2.68 -15.50 17.56
CA GLY A 19 3.54 -15.97 16.48
C GLY A 19 4.77 -15.08 16.19
N VAL A 20 4.88 -13.91 16.82
CA VAL A 20 5.97 -12.97 16.52
C VAL A 20 7.29 -13.43 17.14
N GLN A 21 8.32 -13.46 16.30
CA GLN A 21 9.71 -13.70 16.69
C GLN A 21 10.64 -12.57 16.21
N PRO A 22 11.74 -12.30 16.93
CA PRO A 22 12.11 -12.86 18.25
C PRO A 22 11.20 -12.34 19.38
N GLU A 23 11.32 -12.93 20.58
CA GLU A 23 10.53 -12.53 21.76
C GLU A 23 10.68 -11.05 22.13
N SER A 24 11.85 -10.46 21.95
CA SER A 24 12.07 -9.01 22.15
C SER A 24 11.15 -8.17 21.26
N LYS A 25 11.01 -8.54 19.98
CA LYS A 25 10.10 -7.89 19.03
C LYS A 25 8.64 -8.05 19.46
N ARG A 26 8.28 -9.23 19.95
CA ARG A 26 6.93 -9.53 20.49
C ARG A 26 6.61 -8.65 21.69
N SER A 27 7.54 -8.53 22.63
CA SER A 27 7.41 -7.70 23.84
C SER A 27 7.22 -6.23 23.48
N ASP A 28 7.99 -5.73 22.52
CA ASP A 28 7.86 -4.36 22.03
C ASP A 28 6.51 -4.12 21.34
N MET A 29 6.05 -5.04 20.49
CA MET A 29 4.73 -4.94 19.89
C MET A 29 3.58 -5.06 20.92
N ALA A 30 3.77 -5.84 21.99
CA ALA A 30 2.79 -5.95 23.08
C ALA A 30 2.67 -4.63 23.87
N LYS A 31 3.79 -3.91 24.07
CA LYS A 31 3.77 -2.55 24.63
C LYS A 31 3.00 -1.57 23.73
N ILE A 32 3.25 -1.61 22.42
CA ILE A 32 2.51 -0.78 21.44
C ILE A 32 1.02 -1.11 21.46
N LEU A 33 0.65 -2.39 21.50
CA LEU A 33 -0.74 -2.81 21.61
C LEU A 33 -1.39 -2.29 22.91
N SER A 34 -0.63 -2.22 24.00
CA SER A 34 -1.12 -1.65 25.26
C SER A 34 -1.37 -0.16 25.14
N ILE A 35 -0.55 0.58 24.38
CA ILE A 35 -0.79 1.99 24.05
C ILE A 35 -2.03 2.14 23.16
N PHE A 36 -2.19 1.30 22.13
CA PHE A 36 -3.40 1.30 21.30
C PHE A 36 -4.68 1.13 22.12
N LYS A 37 -4.70 0.20 23.08
CA LYS A 37 -5.84 -0.04 23.97
C LYS A 37 -6.21 1.18 24.84
N LYS A 38 -5.28 2.10 25.10
CA LYS A 38 -5.58 3.36 25.81
C LYS A 38 -6.32 4.36 24.94
N HIS A 39 -6.17 4.29 23.61
CA HIS A 39 -6.69 5.27 22.66
C HIS A 39 -7.89 4.78 21.85
N SER A 40 -8.03 3.47 21.66
CA SER A 40 -9.09 2.90 20.83
C SER A 40 -9.60 1.57 21.37
N LYS A 41 -10.91 1.35 21.25
CA LYS A 41 -11.56 0.04 21.42
C LYS A 41 -11.59 -0.76 20.12
N GLU A 42 -11.50 -0.09 18.98
CA GLU A 42 -11.40 -0.71 17.65
C GLU A 42 -9.96 -1.13 17.43
N ILE A 43 -9.67 -2.42 17.59
CA ILE A 43 -8.34 -2.99 17.32
C ILE A 43 -8.52 -4.32 16.61
N HIS A 44 -8.07 -4.38 15.36
CA HIS A 44 -8.29 -5.52 14.47
C HIS A 44 -6.98 -5.89 13.76
N VAL A 45 -6.91 -7.12 13.25
CA VAL A 45 -5.82 -7.52 12.36
C VAL A 45 -6.23 -7.26 10.93
N TYR A 46 -5.37 -6.58 10.16
CA TYR A 46 -5.56 -6.26 8.75
C TYR A 46 -4.53 -7.00 7.90
N GLY A 47 -4.97 -7.53 6.75
CA GLY A 47 -4.08 -8.21 5.81
C GLY A 47 -3.24 -9.33 6.41
N GLY A 48 -3.75 -10.02 7.44
CA GLY A 48 -3.09 -11.11 8.14
C GLY A 48 -1.86 -10.74 8.99
N SER A 49 -1.36 -9.51 8.93
CA SER A 49 -0.04 -9.17 9.51
C SER A 49 0.04 -7.83 10.24
N ILE A 50 -0.97 -6.98 10.15
CA ILE A 50 -0.97 -5.64 10.75
C ILE A 50 -1.99 -5.58 11.88
N ILE A 51 -1.57 -5.21 13.08
CA ILE A 51 -2.49 -4.87 14.16
C ILE A 51 -2.84 -3.39 14.00
N GLY A 52 -4.04 -3.09 13.51
CA GLY A 52 -4.55 -1.73 13.34
C GLY A 52 -5.42 -1.31 14.50
N ALA A 53 -5.31 -0.04 14.92
CA ALA A 53 -6.07 0.57 15.98
C ALA A 53 -6.76 1.86 15.51
N GLY A 54 -8.02 1.97 15.92
CA GLY A 54 -8.92 3.05 15.58
C GLY A 54 -9.68 2.80 14.28
N LYS A 55 -10.57 3.73 13.97
CA LYS A 55 -11.37 3.78 12.75
C LYS A 55 -11.43 5.20 12.20
N MET A 56 -11.01 5.40 10.97
CA MET A 56 -11.19 6.62 10.20
C MET A 56 -11.75 6.30 8.81
N LEU A 57 -12.44 7.26 8.21
CA LEU A 57 -12.85 7.18 6.82
C LEU A 57 -11.70 7.65 5.93
N TYR A 58 -11.11 6.74 5.17
CA TYR A 58 -10.00 7.03 4.28
C TYR A 58 -10.51 7.09 2.84
N GLN A 59 -10.13 8.15 2.13
CA GLN A 59 -10.36 8.29 0.71
C GLN A 59 -9.03 8.50 -0.02
N SER A 60 -8.68 7.52 -0.87
CA SER A 60 -7.59 7.71 -1.83
C SER A 60 -8.05 8.62 -2.97
N LYS A 61 -7.18 8.85 -3.96
CA LYS A 61 -7.55 9.69 -5.11
C LYS A 61 -8.80 9.19 -5.87
N SER A 62 -8.98 7.87 -5.92
CA SER A 62 -9.93 7.23 -6.83
C SER A 62 -10.90 6.26 -6.14
N GLN A 63 -10.59 5.77 -4.93
CA GLN A 63 -11.46 4.83 -4.25
C GLN A 63 -12.62 5.53 -3.54
N LYS A 64 -13.77 4.83 -3.50
CA LYS A 64 -14.85 5.17 -2.56
C LYS A 64 -14.28 5.18 -1.14
N PRO A 65 -14.75 6.10 -0.27
CA PRO A 65 -14.28 6.15 1.10
C PRO A 65 -14.47 4.79 1.81
N TYR A 66 -13.43 4.30 2.48
CA TYR A 66 -13.43 3.04 3.22
C TYR A 66 -12.91 3.21 4.64
N ASN A 67 -13.18 2.25 5.52
CA ASN A 67 -12.71 2.32 6.91
C ASN A 67 -11.24 1.89 6.99
N TRP A 68 -10.43 2.71 7.66
CA TRP A 68 -9.03 2.47 7.92
C TRP A 68 -8.69 2.64 9.40
N PHE A 69 -7.57 2.10 9.84
CA PHE A 69 -7.03 2.38 11.16
C PHE A 69 -6.20 3.67 11.14
N GLN A 70 -6.21 4.44 12.24
CA GLN A 70 -5.34 5.62 12.37
C GLN A 70 -3.89 5.23 12.66
N CYS A 71 -3.69 4.22 13.51
CA CYS A 71 -2.37 3.70 13.83
C CYS A 71 -2.33 2.20 13.62
N GLY A 72 -1.20 1.65 13.17
CA GLY A 72 -1.01 0.21 13.05
C GLY A 72 0.41 -0.21 13.39
N VAL A 73 0.60 -1.47 13.76
CA VAL A 73 1.93 -2.06 14.01
C VAL A 73 2.04 -3.41 13.35
N ALA A 74 3.21 -3.71 12.79
CA ALA A 74 3.49 -5.01 12.23
C ALA A 74 4.94 -5.45 12.46
N ALA A 75 5.13 -6.74 12.72
CA ALA A 75 6.43 -7.37 12.66
C ALA A 75 6.83 -7.54 11.19
N ARG A 76 8.04 -7.10 10.84
CA ARG A 76 8.70 -7.41 9.56
C ARG A 76 9.99 -8.18 9.83
N ALA A 77 10.61 -8.72 8.78
CA ALA A 77 11.80 -9.54 8.90
C ALA A 77 12.89 -8.86 9.76
N SER A 78 13.27 -7.63 9.41
CA SER A 78 14.36 -6.90 10.06
C SER A 78 13.94 -5.80 11.05
N ASN A 79 12.66 -5.44 11.12
CA ASN A 79 12.19 -4.30 11.92
C ASN A 79 10.75 -4.47 12.45
N ILE A 80 10.35 -3.59 13.34
CA ILE A 80 8.96 -3.26 13.66
C ILE A 80 8.58 -2.07 12.78
N THR A 81 7.45 -2.17 12.11
CA THR A 81 6.88 -1.07 11.33
C THR A 81 5.65 -0.53 12.02
N MET A 82 5.67 0.76 12.31
CA MET A 82 4.52 1.56 12.75
C MET A 82 3.90 2.28 11.55
N TYR A 83 2.59 2.16 11.41
CA TYR A 83 1.79 2.82 10.39
C TYR A 83 0.98 3.94 11.03
N PHE A 84 0.92 5.11 10.39
CA PHE A 84 0.08 6.23 10.84
C PHE A 84 -1.05 6.52 9.85
N GLY A 85 -1.69 5.46 9.32
CA GLY A 85 -2.85 5.58 8.44
C GLY A 85 -2.62 6.43 7.18
N CYS A 86 -1.37 6.70 6.80
CA CYS A 86 -0.99 7.69 5.79
C CYS A 86 -1.46 9.13 6.09
N ILE A 87 -1.82 9.42 7.34
CA ILE A 87 -2.27 10.74 7.83
C ILE A 87 -1.12 11.75 7.77
N PHE A 88 0.09 11.30 8.07
CA PHE A 88 1.28 12.13 8.11
C PHE A 88 2.19 11.80 6.93
N LYS A 89 2.76 12.86 6.34
CA LYS A 89 4.02 12.75 5.61
C LYS A 89 5.14 12.87 6.64
N LEU A 90 5.71 11.73 7.04
CA LEU A 90 6.81 11.74 8.00
C LEU A 90 8.04 12.38 7.37
N SER A 91 8.73 13.23 8.14
CA SER A 91 9.97 13.87 7.74
C SER A 91 11.12 13.42 8.62
N ASP A 92 12.34 13.50 8.10
CA ASP A 92 13.55 13.17 8.84
C ASP A 92 13.65 13.90 10.18
N GLN A 93 13.21 15.17 10.24
CA GLN A 93 13.23 15.95 11.47
C GLN A 93 12.33 15.35 12.56
N VAL A 94 11.13 14.91 12.20
CA VAL A 94 10.20 14.26 13.16
C VAL A 94 10.75 12.90 13.57
N VAL A 95 11.25 12.13 12.62
CA VAL A 95 11.72 10.76 12.86
C VAL A 95 12.99 10.74 13.72
N LYS A 96 13.92 11.70 13.51
CA LYS A 96 15.11 11.85 14.36
C LYS A 96 14.78 12.20 15.82
N LYS A 97 13.66 12.91 16.08
CA LYS A 97 13.17 13.15 17.45
C LYS A 97 12.63 11.87 18.10
N ILE A 98 12.00 11.00 17.31
CA ILE A 98 11.50 9.71 17.77
C ILE A 98 12.66 8.76 18.04
N GLY A 99 13.67 8.71 17.18
CA GLY A 99 14.88 7.94 17.45
C GLY A 99 15.94 8.12 16.37
N PRO A 100 17.23 8.25 16.72
CA PRO A 100 18.29 8.53 15.75
C PRO A 100 18.52 7.38 14.75
N LYS A 101 18.12 6.16 15.11
CA LYS A 101 18.23 4.96 14.27
C LYS A 101 16.94 4.60 13.55
N CYS A 102 15.86 5.34 13.81
CA CYS A 102 14.58 5.12 13.14
C CYS A 102 14.67 5.58 11.68
N THR A 103 14.02 4.84 10.79
CA THR A 103 13.85 5.22 9.38
C THR A 103 12.36 5.34 9.05
N HIS A 104 12.01 5.88 7.89
CA HIS A 104 10.62 6.08 7.53
C HIS A 104 10.34 5.92 6.04
N GLY A 105 9.11 5.54 5.72
CA GLY A 105 8.50 5.73 4.40
C GLY A 105 7.63 7.00 4.40
N VAL A 106 6.67 7.08 3.47
CA VAL A 106 5.79 8.26 3.36
C VAL A 106 4.96 8.47 4.63
N GLY A 107 4.33 7.41 5.15
CA GLY A 107 3.48 7.44 6.35
C GLY A 107 3.75 6.32 7.36
N CYS A 108 4.91 5.68 7.27
CA CYS A 108 5.33 4.60 8.16
C CYS A 108 6.69 4.88 8.79
N LEU A 109 6.83 4.46 10.04
CA LEU A 109 8.05 4.55 10.84
C LEU A 109 8.59 3.14 11.04
N HIS A 110 9.91 2.96 10.93
CA HIS A 110 10.59 1.68 11.09
C HIS A 110 11.66 1.80 12.18
N PHE A 111 11.70 0.82 13.08
CA PHE A 111 12.72 0.70 14.14
C PHE A 111 12.95 -0.76 14.50
N LYS A 112 14.10 -1.09 15.08
CA LYS A 112 14.44 -2.46 15.48
C LYS A 112 13.83 -2.85 16.82
N SER A 113 13.77 -1.91 17.76
CA SER A 113 13.25 -2.11 19.11
C SER A 113 12.73 -0.80 19.68
N LEU A 114 11.82 -0.86 20.65
CA LEU A 114 11.40 0.32 21.41
C LEU A 114 12.53 0.89 22.29
N ALA A 115 13.61 0.14 22.53
CA ALA A 115 14.76 0.63 23.28
C ALA A 115 15.49 1.82 22.60
N GLU A 116 15.36 1.95 21.27
CA GLU A 116 15.90 3.08 20.50
C GLU A 116 14.87 4.16 20.17
N VAL A 117 13.67 4.05 20.75
CA VAL A 117 12.51 4.92 20.49
C VAL A 117 12.17 5.75 21.71
N ASN A 118 12.12 7.07 21.54
CA ASN A 118 11.50 7.98 22.47
C ASN A 118 9.97 7.75 22.47
N LEU A 119 9.51 6.98 23.46
CA LEU A 119 8.10 6.62 23.61
C LEU A 119 7.19 7.84 23.75
N ALA A 120 7.63 8.93 24.36
CA ALA A 120 6.81 10.12 24.52
C ALA A 120 6.51 10.80 23.18
N GLU A 121 7.51 10.91 22.30
CA GLU A 121 7.37 11.45 20.95
C GLU A 121 6.52 10.52 20.06
N LEU A 122 6.73 9.21 20.17
CA LEU A 122 5.91 8.23 19.46
C LEU A 122 4.43 8.32 19.89
N GLU A 123 4.16 8.34 21.20
CA GLU A 123 2.80 8.50 21.72
C GLU A 123 2.16 9.83 21.33
N ALA A 124 2.93 10.93 21.31
CA ALA A 124 2.44 12.22 20.84
C ALA A 124 2.00 12.17 19.37
N LEU A 125 2.77 11.48 18.53
CA LEU A 125 2.41 11.26 17.12
C LEU A 125 1.16 10.36 16.99
N MET A 126 1.06 9.30 17.78
CA MET A 126 -0.12 8.43 17.81
C MET A 126 -1.37 9.21 18.26
N LYS A 127 -1.28 10.04 19.29
CA LYS A 127 -2.39 10.90 19.77
C LYS A 127 -2.90 11.81 18.65
N ARG A 128 -1.99 12.42 17.88
CA ARG A 128 -2.35 13.23 16.71
C ARG A 128 -3.02 12.41 15.62
N ALA A 129 -2.63 11.16 15.42
CA ALA A 129 -3.29 10.29 14.45
C ALA A 129 -4.71 9.92 14.92
N PHE A 130 -4.88 9.53 16.19
CA PHE A 130 -6.17 9.05 16.71
C PHE A 130 -7.31 10.08 16.69
N VAL A 131 -7.01 11.39 16.62
CA VAL A 131 -8.04 12.43 16.48
C VAL A 131 -8.55 12.59 15.05
N VAL A 132 -7.88 11.99 14.06
CA VAL A 132 -8.29 12.05 12.65
C VAL A 132 -9.43 11.08 12.40
N LYS A 133 -10.58 11.63 12.02
CA LYS A 133 -11.80 10.87 11.70
C LYS A 133 -11.94 10.61 10.20
N GLU A 134 -11.43 11.51 9.37
CA GLU A 134 -11.46 11.40 7.92
C GLU A 134 -10.10 11.84 7.35
N PHE A 135 -9.62 11.11 6.36
CA PHE A 135 -8.44 11.48 5.58
C PHE A 135 -8.79 11.43 4.10
N ARG A 136 -8.37 12.47 3.36
CA ARG A 136 -8.47 12.50 1.91
C ARG A 136 -7.11 12.78 1.32
N ALA A 137 -6.66 11.90 0.44
CA ALA A 137 -5.46 12.13 -0.31
C ALA A 137 -5.60 13.41 -1.17
N PRO A 138 -4.54 14.22 -1.34
CA PRO A 138 -4.56 15.34 -2.28
C PRO A 138 -5.01 14.88 -3.67
N GLY A 139 -6.02 15.53 -4.24
CA GLY A 139 -6.63 15.15 -5.52
C GLY A 139 -7.73 14.10 -5.45
N ALA A 140 -8.19 13.69 -4.25
CA ALA A 140 -9.38 12.85 -4.12
C ALA A 140 -10.64 13.55 -4.63
N LYS A 141 -11.38 12.86 -5.52
CA LYS A 141 -12.71 13.31 -5.97
C LYS A 141 -13.63 13.46 -4.75
N ALA A 142 -14.40 14.55 -4.69
CA ALA A 142 -15.38 14.71 -3.63
C ALA A 142 -16.31 13.48 -3.60
N PRO A 143 -16.63 12.90 -2.43
CA PRO A 143 -17.60 11.83 -2.37
C PRO A 143 -18.92 12.36 -2.95
N PRO A 144 -19.64 11.54 -3.72
CA PRO A 144 -20.93 11.95 -4.26
C PRO A 144 -21.79 12.47 -3.11
N ALA A 145 -22.38 13.66 -3.30
CA ALA A 145 -23.12 14.37 -2.26
C ALA A 145 -24.13 13.42 -1.58
N GLN A 146 -23.89 13.16 -0.30
CA GLN A 146 -24.59 12.12 0.42
C GLN A 146 -25.99 12.61 0.79
N LYS A 147 -26.99 12.31 -0.04
CA LYS A 147 -28.39 12.33 0.41
C LYS A 147 -28.61 11.14 1.34
N ARG A 148 -29.08 11.39 2.56
CA ARG A 148 -29.65 10.40 3.49
C ARG A 148 -30.92 10.99 4.11
N PRO A 149 -31.85 10.16 4.63
CA PRO A 149 -32.13 8.77 4.30
C PRO A 149 -33.65 8.52 4.13
N ALA A 150 -34.02 7.39 3.53
CA ALA A 150 -35.28 6.75 3.85
C ALA A 150 -35.08 5.23 3.80
N VAL A 151 -35.07 4.60 4.98
CA VAL A 151 -35.90 3.42 5.24
C VAL A 151 -35.80 2.30 4.18
N PHE A 152 -34.98 1.28 4.48
CA PHE A 152 -34.79 0.01 3.72
C PHE A 152 -33.98 0.06 2.42
N ALA A 153 -32.78 -0.55 2.47
CA ALA A 153 -32.28 -1.38 1.37
C ALA A 153 -31.48 -2.51 2.01
N SER A 154 -32.13 -3.67 2.08
CA SER A 154 -31.67 -4.93 2.62
C SER A 154 -30.75 -5.67 1.64
N SER A 155 -29.81 -6.40 2.25
CA SER A 155 -29.22 -7.71 1.96
C SER A 155 -28.96 -8.22 0.52
N ASP A 156 -27.83 -8.94 0.48
CA ASP A 156 -27.44 -10.01 -0.44
C ASP A 156 -26.94 -9.60 -1.83
N ASP A 157 -25.61 -9.55 -1.98
CA ASP A 157 -24.83 -10.29 -3.00
C ASP A 157 -23.37 -9.79 -3.00
N ASP A 158 -22.42 -10.69 -2.76
CA ASP A 158 -20.98 -10.51 -2.89
C ASP A 158 -20.53 -11.15 -4.23
N PRO A 159 -20.24 -10.36 -5.30
CA PRO A 159 -19.50 -10.86 -6.47
C PRO A 159 -18.45 -9.82 -6.95
N GLU A 160 -17.20 -10.10 -7.29
CA GLU A 160 -16.37 -11.30 -7.36
C GLU A 160 -14.92 -10.90 -7.00
N PRO A 161 -14.13 -11.83 -6.44
CA PRO A 161 -12.68 -11.69 -6.34
C PRO A 161 -12.05 -11.98 -7.71
N TYR A 162 -11.29 -11.02 -8.25
CA TYR A 162 -10.55 -11.11 -9.52
C TYR A 162 -11.37 -10.77 -10.78
N ASN A 163 -10.87 -9.84 -11.61
CA ASN A 163 -11.48 -9.46 -12.90
C ASN A 163 -10.38 -9.19 -13.94
N LEU A 164 -10.74 -9.05 -15.22
CA LEU A 164 -9.77 -8.85 -16.31
C LEU A 164 -8.85 -7.63 -16.11
N LYS A 165 -9.30 -6.60 -15.38
CA LYS A 165 -8.46 -5.44 -15.07
C LYS A 165 -7.36 -5.78 -14.05
N ALA A 166 -7.55 -6.79 -13.20
CA ALA A 166 -6.49 -7.31 -12.33
C ALA A 166 -5.39 -8.04 -13.12
N ASP A 167 -5.76 -8.75 -14.20
CA ASP A 167 -4.80 -9.33 -15.14
C ASP A 167 -4.00 -8.24 -15.86
N VAL A 168 -4.67 -7.18 -16.33
CA VAL A 168 -4.00 -6.02 -16.96
C VAL A 168 -2.99 -5.36 -16.02
N PHE A 169 -3.33 -5.25 -14.73
CA PHE A 169 -2.38 -4.74 -13.73
C PHE A 169 -1.15 -5.62 -13.61
N SER A 170 -1.36 -6.94 -13.50
CA SER A 170 -0.27 -7.91 -13.39
C SER A 170 0.60 -7.92 -14.65
N PHE A 171 -0.01 -7.72 -15.83
CA PHE A 171 0.68 -7.54 -17.09
C PHE A 171 1.55 -6.28 -17.08
N GLY A 172 1.06 -5.15 -16.56
CA GLY A 172 1.89 -3.94 -16.39
C GLY A 172 3.10 -4.17 -15.48
N ILE A 173 2.96 -4.96 -14.41
CA ILE A 173 4.09 -5.33 -13.54
C ILE A 173 5.08 -6.25 -14.28
N LEU A 174 4.58 -7.17 -15.13
CA LEU A 174 5.41 -8.02 -15.97
C LEU A 174 6.19 -7.20 -17.01
N MET A 175 5.54 -6.22 -17.65
CA MET A 175 6.19 -5.30 -18.58
C MET A 175 7.36 -4.57 -17.90
N TYR A 176 7.17 -4.13 -16.66
CA TYR A 176 8.25 -3.54 -15.87
C TYR A 176 9.41 -4.52 -15.65
N GLU A 177 9.12 -5.74 -15.23
CA GLU A 177 10.14 -6.76 -14.96
C GLU A 177 10.96 -7.07 -16.22
N VAL A 178 10.31 -7.15 -17.38
CA VAL A 178 10.98 -7.34 -18.68
C VAL A 178 11.84 -6.14 -19.04
N MET A 179 11.32 -4.92 -18.91
CA MET A 179 11.99 -3.69 -19.32
C MET A 179 13.19 -3.36 -18.42
N GLU A 180 13.01 -3.43 -17.10
CA GLU A 180 14.04 -3.07 -16.12
C GLU A 180 14.95 -4.25 -15.75
N ARG A 181 14.59 -5.47 -16.19
CA ARG A 181 15.30 -6.73 -15.92
C ARG A 181 15.61 -6.93 -14.43
N GLN A 182 14.68 -6.47 -13.58
CA GLN A 182 14.77 -6.56 -12.13
C GLN A 182 13.39 -6.82 -11.53
N LEU A 183 13.36 -7.47 -10.36
CA LEU A 183 12.14 -7.71 -9.62
C LEU A 183 11.48 -6.37 -9.22
N PRO A 184 10.14 -6.27 -9.32
CA PRO A 184 9.43 -5.06 -8.93
C PRO A 184 9.68 -4.74 -7.46
N TYR A 185 9.94 -3.46 -7.17
CA TYR A 185 10.23 -2.94 -5.84
C TYR A 185 11.50 -3.50 -5.15
N SER A 186 12.37 -4.22 -5.87
CA SER A 186 13.58 -4.82 -5.29
C SER A 186 14.55 -3.80 -4.68
N GLU A 187 14.66 -2.61 -5.27
CA GLU A 187 15.48 -1.52 -4.74
C GLU A 187 15.01 -1.05 -3.35
N ARG A 188 13.73 -1.21 -3.04
CA ARG A 188 13.13 -0.76 -1.77
C ARG A 188 12.92 -1.87 -0.75
N PHE A 189 12.58 -3.08 -1.18
CA PHE A 189 12.23 -4.19 -0.28
C PHE A 189 13.15 -5.42 -0.41
N GLY A 190 14.16 -5.38 -1.28
CA GLY A 190 14.96 -6.55 -1.62
C GLY A 190 14.17 -7.54 -2.47
N ASN A 191 14.69 -8.76 -2.61
CA ASN A 191 14.13 -9.76 -3.54
C ASN A 191 12.94 -10.54 -2.98
N ASP A 192 12.38 -10.15 -1.83
CA ASP A 192 11.21 -10.78 -1.24
C ASP A 192 9.92 -10.22 -1.86
N VAL A 193 9.44 -10.87 -2.92
CA VAL A 193 8.19 -10.51 -3.61
C VAL A 193 6.95 -10.73 -2.75
N SER A 194 7.07 -11.45 -1.62
CA SER A 194 5.97 -11.68 -0.68
C SER A 194 5.90 -10.62 0.43
N ASP A 195 6.80 -9.62 0.40
CA ASP A 195 6.84 -8.58 1.41
C ASP A 195 5.51 -7.80 1.45
N PRO A 196 4.75 -7.83 2.56
CA PRO A 196 3.46 -7.16 2.65
C PRO A 196 3.54 -5.62 2.50
N ARG A 197 4.75 -5.03 2.55
CA ARG A 197 4.99 -3.61 2.23
C ARG A 197 4.83 -3.31 0.75
N ILE A 198 5.05 -4.29 -0.14
CA ILE A 198 4.83 -4.18 -1.59
C ILE A 198 3.34 -3.94 -1.83
N SER A 199 2.47 -4.80 -1.31
CA SER A 199 1.02 -4.67 -1.47
C SER A 199 0.51 -3.34 -0.89
N LEU A 200 1.05 -2.90 0.25
CA LEU A 200 0.71 -1.59 0.80
C LEU A 200 1.17 -0.44 -0.12
N HIS A 201 2.37 -0.51 -0.71
CA HIS A 201 2.84 0.49 -1.66
C HIS A 201 1.93 0.54 -2.89
N VAL A 202 1.56 -0.64 -3.43
CA VAL A 202 0.60 -0.75 -4.53
C VAL A 202 -0.72 -0.08 -4.16
N CYS A 203 -1.32 -0.42 -3.02
CA CYS A 203 -2.57 0.18 -2.53
C CYS A 203 -2.47 1.69 -2.31
N MET A 204 -1.29 2.21 -2.01
CA MET A 204 -1.01 3.63 -1.86
C MET A 204 -0.79 4.36 -3.20
N GLY A 205 -0.91 3.65 -4.33
CA GLY A 205 -0.63 4.20 -5.66
C GLY A 205 0.86 4.38 -5.94
N LEU A 206 1.74 3.83 -5.10
CA LEU A 206 3.18 3.83 -5.35
C LEU A 206 3.53 2.70 -6.33
N ARG A 207 4.51 2.95 -7.20
CA ARG A 207 4.95 2.02 -8.25
C ARG A 207 6.47 1.85 -8.20
N PRO A 208 7.02 0.80 -8.84
CA PRO A 208 8.47 0.65 -8.97
C PRO A 208 9.10 1.84 -9.70
N GLU A 209 10.34 2.15 -9.36
CA GLU A 209 11.09 3.24 -10.00
C GLU A 209 11.58 2.78 -11.38
N VAL A 210 11.30 3.58 -12.40
CA VAL A 210 11.72 3.34 -13.79
C VAL A 210 13.01 4.10 -14.03
N ARG A 211 14.05 3.45 -14.56
CA ARG A 211 15.35 4.11 -14.76
C ARG A 211 15.27 5.13 -15.89
N SER A 212 15.90 6.28 -15.69
CA SER A 212 16.09 7.30 -16.72
C SER A 212 17.33 6.98 -17.55
N SER A 213 17.32 5.88 -18.29
CA SER A 213 18.41 5.54 -19.21
C SER A 213 18.21 6.31 -20.52
N SER A 214 19.25 7.02 -20.97
CA SER A 214 19.26 7.85 -22.18
C SER A 214 20.03 7.21 -23.34
N SER A 215 20.44 5.94 -23.23
CA SER A 215 21.32 5.26 -24.20
C SER A 215 20.62 4.08 -24.89
N GLU A 216 19.35 4.26 -25.26
CA GLU A 216 18.59 3.22 -25.97
C GLU A 216 18.46 3.60 -27.45
N ASP A 217 18.50 2.57 -28.31
CA ASP A 217 18.44 2.71 -29.77
C ASP A 217 17.10 3.26 -30.29
N SER A 218 16.07 3.35 -29.43
CA SER A 218 14.73 3.87 -29.78
C SER A 218 14.02 4.50 -28.56
N PRO A 219 14.38 5.74 -28.17
CA PRO A 219 13.83 6.39 -26.98
C PRO A 219 12.32 6.65 -27.06
N GLU A 220 11.76 6.85 -28.25
CA GLU A 220 10.32 7.06 -28.46
C GLU A 220 9.52 5.79 -28.17
N VAL A 221 10.04 4.63 -28.62
CA VAL A 221 9.41 3.32 -28.37
C VAL A 221 9.47 2.99 -26.90
N ARG A 222 10.61 3.23 -26.25
CA ARG A 222 10.76 3.08 -24.81
C ARG A 222 9.74 3.91 -24.05
N GLU A 223 9.62 5.19 -24.37
CA GLU A 223 8.68 6.10 -23.73
C GLU A 223 7.23 5.64 -23.93
N ALA A 224 6.89 5.11 -25.11
CA ALA A 224 5.59 4.52 -25.38
C ALA A 224 5.32 3.28 -24.53
N ILE A 225 6.30 2.37 -24.40
CA ILE A 225 6.21 1.19 -23.51
C ILE A 225 6.01 1.65 -22.06
N ILE A 226 6.77 2.65 -21.60
CA ILE A 226 6.65 3.19 -20.25
C ILE A 226 5.25 3.73 -20.01
N LYS A 227 4.70 4.51 -20.95
CA LYS A 227 3.34 5.04 -20.85
C LYS A 227 2.29 3.93 -20.83
N LEU A 228 2.43 2.93 -21.70
CA LEU A 228 1.49 1.80 -21.77
C LEU A 228 1.52 0.99 -20.48
N MET A 229 2.72 0.64 -20.01
CA MET A 229 2.96 -0.01 -18.71
C MET A 229 2.36 0.82 -17.57
N GLN A 230 2.55 2.15 -17.61
CA GLN A 230 2.04 3.05 -16.60
C GLN A 230 0.52 3.11 -16.52
N ARG A 231 -0.14 2.99 -17.67
CA ARG A 231 -1.60 2.86 -17.74
C ARG A 231 -2.05 1.45 -17.30
N ALA A 232 -1.33 0.40 -17.72
CA ALA A 232 -1.66 -0.98 -17.39
C ALA A 232 -1.66 -1.24 -15.88
N TRP A 233 -0.68 -0.72 -15.15
CA TRP A 233 -0.62 -0.85 -13.69
C TRP A 233 -1.29 0.30 -12.93
N ASP A 234 -2.18 1.07 -13.57
CA ASP A 234 -2.85 2.18 -12.90
C ASP A 234 -3.58 1.70 -11.63
N ASN A 235 -3.66 2.56 -10.63
CA ASN A 235 -4.34 2.23 -9.39
C ASN A 235 -5.84 2.06 -9.61
N GLU A 236 -6.40 2.74 -10.59
CA GLU A 236 -7.79 2.65 -10.99
C GLU A 236 -7.98 1.60 -12.08
N PRO A 237 -8.76 0.53 -11.83
CA PRO A 237 -9.01 -0.52 -12.83
C PRO A 237 -9.62 0.01 -14.13
N ASP A 238 -10.46 1.06 -14.05
CA ASP A 238 -11.15 1.63 -15.20
C ASP A 238 -10.23 2.48 -16.08
N ASP A 239 -9.16 3.06 -15.51
CA ASP A 239 -8.17 3.85 -16.26
C ASP A 239 -7.11 2.95 -16.95
N ARG A 240 -7.08 1.66 -16.58
CA ARG A 240 -6.25 0.68 -17.27
C ARG A 240 -6.83 0.42 -18.66
N PRO A 241 -5.99 0.20 -19.69
CA PRO A 241 -6.45 -0.32 -20.96
C PRO A 241 -7.14 -1.69 -20.76
N ASP A 242 -7.85 -2.16 -21.77
CA ASP A 242 -8.14 -3.59 -21.89
C ASP A 242 -7.03 -4.30 -22.68
N PHE A 243 -7.13 -5.62 -22.80
CA PHE A 243 -6.12 -6.38 -23.55
C PHE A 243 -6.11 -6.08 -25.04
N GLN A 244 -7.25 -5.68 -25.63
CA GLN A 244 -7.30 -5.32 -27.04
C GLN A 244 -6.48 -4.05 -27.28
N GLU A 245 -6.67 -3.03 -26.44
CA GLU A 245 -5.89 -1.80 -26.54
C GLU A 245 -4.40 -2.04 -26.26
N LEU A 246 -4.05 -2.91 -25.30
CA LEU A 246 -2.66 -3.30 -25.07
C LEU A 246 -2.03 -3.93 -26.32
N GLU A 247 -2.73 -4.88 -26.94
CA GLU A 247 -2.28 -5.57 -28.15
C GLU A 247 -2.10 -4.58 -29.32
N ASP A 248 -3.09 -3.71 -29.56
CA ASP A 248 -3.06 -2.72 -30.63
C ASP A 248 -1.84 -1.79 -30.50
N VAL A 249 -1.56 -1.30 -29.28
CA VAL A 249 -0.40 -0.43 -29.03
C VAL A 249 0.91 -1.19 -29.18
N LEU A 250 1.02 -2.40 -28.62
CA LEU A 250 2.25 -3.20 -28.71
C LEU A 250 2.54 -3.61 -30.16
N GLN A 251 1.53 -3.98 -30.94
CA GLN A 251 1.68 -4.30 -32.35
C GLN A 251 2.12 -3.07 -33.16
N GLY A 252 1.54 -1.91 -32.89
CA GLY A 252 1.97 -0.65 -33.52
C GLY A 252 3.44 -0.32 -33.25
N LEU A 253 3.90 -0.57 -32.02
CA LEU A 253 5.32 -0.40 -31.67
C LEU A 253 6.20 -1.45 -32.35
N TRP A 254 5.78 -2.71 -32.40
CA TRP A 254 6.48 -3.78 -33.11
C TRP A 254 6.66 -3.47 -34.60
N ASP A 255 5.60 -3.01 -35.25
CA ASP A 255 5.62 -2.64 -36.66
C ASP A 255 6.56 -1.45 -36.91
N SER A 256 6.60 -0.47 -35.99
CA SER A 256 7.50 0.69 -36.09
C SER A 256 8.98 0.32 -36.02
N LEU A 257 9.31 -0.80 -35.36
CA LEU A 257 10.66 -1.35 -35.27
C LEU A 257 11.03 -2.23 -36.48
N GLY A 258 10.14 -2.37 -37.47
CA GLY A 258 10.35 -3.25 -38.62
C GLY A 258 10.27 -4.73 -38.26
N GLY A 259 9.56 -5.08 -37.19
CA GLY A 259 9.39 -6.45 -36.75
C GLY A 259 8.75 -7.32 -37.84
N PRO A 260 9.17 -8.60 -37.98
CA PRO A 260 8.52 -9.50 -38.92
C PRO A 260 7.04 -9.64 -38.59
N LYS A 261 6.18 -9.51 -39.60
CA LYS A 261 4.75 -9.79 -39.46
C LYS A 261 4.57 -11.27 -39.15
N GLY A 262 3.82 -11.57 -38.09
CA GLY A 262 3.49 -12.94 -37.69
C GLY A 262 2.81 -13.72 -38.82
N ARG A 263 3.08 -15.03 -38.86
CA ARG A 263 2.44 -16.01 -39.75
C ARG A 263 0.94 -16.14 -39.50
#